data_AF-A0A7K5XB18-F1
#
_entry.id   AF-A0A7K5XB18-F1
#
_cell.length_a   1.000
_cell.length_b   1.000
_cell.length_c   1.000
_cell.angle_alpha   90.00
_cell.angle_beta   90.00
_cell.angle_gamma   90.00
#
_symmetry.space_group_name_H-M   'P 1'
#
loop_
_entity.id
_entity.type
_entity.pdbx_description
1 polymer ?
#
loop_
_entity_poly.entity_id
_entity_poly.type
_entity_poly.pdbx_seq_one_letter_code
_entity_poly.pdbx_strand_id
1 'polypeptide(L)'
;WMCCPKRWKRFQEKCYYLSTDKMSWVESVQNCTGMGSHLVVINSEAEQVGVFTNAYETKYYIGLTAYENGQWQWVDQTPYKKAATFWKPGEPNLLFAEKCAAI
;
A
#
# COMPACT_ATOMS: atom_id res chain seq x y z
N TRP A 1 10.08 22.19 8.07
CA TRP A 1 8.94 21.67 8.85
C TRP A 1 8.05 20.89 7.91
N MET A 2 7.87 19.58 8.12
CA MET A 2 6.88 18.80 7.37
C MET A 2 5.74 18.45 8.32
N CYS A 3 4.61 19.15 8.16
CA CYS A 3 3.38 18.87 8.87
C CYS A 3 2.53 17.93 8.00
N CYS A 4 1.99 16.86 8.57
CA CYS A 4 1.01 16.03 7.89
C CYS A 4 -0.41 16.60 8.08
N PRO A 5 -1.32 16.37 7.13
CA PRO A 5 -2.71 16.77 7.29
C PRO A 5 -3.36 16.09 8.52
N LYS A 6 -4.42 16.68 9.04
CA LYS A 6 -5.12 16.14 10.22
C LYS A 6 -5.62 14.71 9.93
N ARG A 7 -5.44 13.79 10.88
CA ARG A 7 -5.73 12.34 10.78
C ARG A 7 -4.75 11.52 9.92
N TRP A 8 -3.68 12.12 9.42
CA TRP A 8 -2.59 11.38 8.77
C TRP A 8 -1.52 11.04 9.79
N LYS A 9 -1.01 9.81 9.73
CA LYS A 9 0.12 9.35 10.53
C LYS A 9 1.40 9.79 9.84
N ARG A 10 2.28 10.48 10.56
CA ARG A 10 3.63 10.77 10.06
C ARG A 10 4.55 9.59 10.36
N PHE A 11 5.25 9.12 9.35
CA PHE A 11 6.36 8.19 9.54
C PHE A 11 7.52 8.63 8.65
N GLN A 12 8.67 8.89 9.28
CA GLN A 12 9.82 9.54 8.64
C GLN A 12 9.41 10.85 7.94
N GLU A 13 9.67 10.94 6.64
CA GLU A 13 9.44 12.10 5.78
C GLU A 13 8.11 12.04 5.00
N LYS A 14 7.29 11.01 5.26
CA LYS A 14 6.03 10.77 4.56
C LYS A 14 4.83 10.83 5.51
N CYS A 15 3.66 11.06 4.92
CA CYS A 15 2.36 11.06 5.60
C CYS A 15 1.51 9.91 5.07
N TYR A 16 0.87 9.17 5.97
CA TYR A 16 0.06 8.00 5.65
C TYR A 16 -1.35 8.17 6.16
N TYR A 17 -2.33 7.84 5.33
CA TYR A 17 -3.73 7.81 5.70
C TYR A 17 -4.22 6.36 5.69
N LEU A 18 -4.66 5.88 6.85
CA LEU A 18 -5.27 4.56 6.98
C LEU A 18 -6.79 4.74 6.93
N SER A 19 -7.38 4.42 5.78
CA SER A 19 -8.84 4.50 5.60
C SER A 19 -9.54 3.42 6.43
N THR A 20 -10.63 3.79 7.10
CA THR A 20 -11.53 2.84 7.80
C THR A 20 -12.65 2.33 6.89
N ASP A 21 -12.79 2.89 5.70
CA ASP A 21 -13.86 2.56 4.78
C ASP A 21 -13.54 1.29 3.99
N LYS A 22 -14.54 0.43 3.78
CA LYS A 22 -14.43 -0.76 2.95
C LYS A 22 -14.73 -0.39 1.51
N MET A 23 -13.68 -0.36 0.69
CA MET A 23 -13.74 0.00 -0.72
C MET A 23 -13.05 -1.10 -1.55
N SER A 24 -13.40 -1.24 -2.82
CA SER A 24 -12.60 -2.02 -3.76
C SER A 24 -11.21 -1.40 -3.95
N TRP A 25 -10.25 -2.15 -4.52
CA TRP A 25 -8.91 -1.60 -4.79
C TRP A 25 -8.98 -0.38 -5.72
N VAL A 26 -9.81 -0.44 -6.76
CA VAL A 26 -9.98 0.67 -7.73
C VAL A 26 -10.56 1.92 -7.07
N GLU A 27 -11.59 1.76 -6.23
CA GLU A 27 -12.15 2.87 -5.46
C GLU A 27 -11.11 3.42 -4.45
N SER A 28 -10.30 2.55 -3.86
CA SER A 28 -9.23 2.96 -2.93
C SER A 28 -8.16 3.80 -3.64
N VAL A 29 -7.77 3.43 -4.86
CA VAL A 29 -6.88 4.24 -5.71
C VAL A 29 -7.52 5.60 -5.99
N GLN A 30 -8.77 5.63 -6.46
CA GLN A 30 -9.46 6.87 -6.79
C GLN A 30 -9.60 7.79 -5.57
N ASN A 31 -9.90 7.23 -4.39
CA ASN A 31 -10.01 7.99 -3.15
C ASN A 31 -8.65 8.61 -2.76
N CYS A 32 -7.57 7.84 -2.78
CA CYS A 32 -6.23 8.36 -2.53
C CYS A 32 -5.84 9.46 -3.55
N THR A 33 -6.10 9.25 -4.83
CA THR A 33 -5.84 10.26 -5.87
C THR A 33 -6.66 11.53 -5.67
N GLY A 34 -7.94 11.39 -5.28
CA GLY A 34 -8.81 12.52 -4.93
C GLY A 34 -8.33 13.31 -3.70
N MET A 35 -7.61 12.65 -2.78
CA MET A 35 -6.95 13.27 -1.62
C MET A 35 -5.58 13.88 -1.95
N GLY A 36 -5.15 13.86 -3.22
CA GLY A 36 -3.83 14.33 -3.64
C GLY A 36 -2.69 13.40 -3.24
N SER A 37 -2.97 12.12 -3.03
CA SER A 37 -2.00 11.07 -2.68
C SER A 37 -2.13 9.85 -3.58
N HIS A 38 -1.37 8.80 -3.26
CA HIS A 38 -1.48 7.49 -3.90
C HIS A 38 -1.60 6.41 -2.82
N LEU A 39 -2.05 5.21 -3.22
CA LEU A 39 -1.96 4.06 -2.33
C LEU A 39 -0.50 3.81 -1.92
N VAL A 40 -0.31 3.36 -0.69
CA VAL A 40 1.03 3.26 -0.08
C VAL A 40 1.97 2.36 -0.87
N VAL A 41 3.22 2.80 -0.99
CA VAL A 41 4.33 2.07 -1.58
C VAL A 41 5.34 1.75 -0.50
N ILE A 42 5.56 0.46 -0.25
CA ILE A 42 6.40 -0.02 0.84
C ILE A 42 7.82 -0.21 0.34
N ASN A 43 8.74 0.59 0.86
CA ASN A 43 10.15 0.62 0.49
C ASN A 43 11.06 -0.02 1.55
N SER A 44 10.56 -0.25 2.76
CA SER A 44 11.35 -0.85 3.85
C SER A 44 10.49 -1.55 4.90
N GLU A 45 11.11 -2.45 5.66
CA GLU A 45 10.44 -3.20 6.72
C GLU A 45 10.00 -2.24 7.84
N ALA A 46 10.85 -1.26 8.14
CA ALA A 46 10.56 -0.21 9.09
C ALA A 46 9.34 0.62 8.69
N GLU A 47 9.16 0.91 7.39
CA GLU A 47 7.96 1.59 6.86
C GLU A 47 6.72 0.72 7.06
N GLN A 48 6.81 -0.57 6.72
CA GLN A 48 5.71 -1.51 6.93
C GLN A 48 5.32 -1.62 8.42
N VAL A 49 6.28 -1.96 9.28
CA VAL A 49 6.04 -2.13 10.72
C VAL A 49 5.64 -0.82 11.38
N GLY A 50 6.25 0.30 10.99
CA GLY A 50 6.02 1.62 11.58
C GLY A 50 4.68 2.23 11.20
N VAL A 51 4.21 2.03 9.97
CA VAL A 51 2.89 2.52 9.51
C VAL A 51 1.78 1.62 10.04
N PHE A 52 1.93 0.29 9.91
CA PHE A 52 0.91 -0.72 10.18
C PHE A 52 1.00 -1.36 11.58
N THR A 53 1.73 -0.76 12.52
CA THR A 53 1.97 -1.31 13.87
C THR A 53 0.71 -1.72 14.64
N ASN A 54 -0.45 -1.11 14.37
CA ASN A 54 -1.72 -1.41 15.04
C ASN A 54 -2.77 -1.99 14.08
N ALA A 55 -2.36 -2.42 12.89
CA ALA A 55 -3.24 -2.88 11.82
C ALA A 55 -3.44 -4.40 11.81
N TYR A 56 -3.02 -5.13 12.84
CA TYR A 56 -2.94 -6.61 12.84
C TYR A 56 -4.23 -7.33 12.45
N GLU A 57 -5.40 -6.73 12.67
CA GLU A 57 -6.70 -7.34 12.36
C GLU A 57 -7.38 -6.74 11.10
N THR A 58 -6.84 -5.66 10.54
CA THR A 58 -7.45 -4.94 9.40
C THR A 58 -6.58 -5.06 8.17
N LYS A 59 -7.17 -5.57 7.08
CA LYS A 59 -6.51 -5.63 5.78
C LYS A 59 -6.55 -4.27 5.10
N TYR A 60 -5.40 -3.76 4.68
CA TYR A 60 -5.31 -2.50 3.93
C TYR A 60 -4.81 -2.75 2.51
N TYR A 61 -5.54 -2.26 1.50
CA TYR A 61 -5.01 -2.26 0.14
C TYR A 61 -3.77 -1.39 0.04
N ILE A 62 -2.76 -1.91 -0.66
CA ILE A 62 -1.52 -1.19 -0.95
C ILE A 62 -1.43 -0.87 -2.44
N GLY A 63 -0.50 0.01 -2.79
CA GLY A 63 -0.31 0.49 -4.15
C GLY A 63 0.36 -0.50 -5.09
N LEU A 64 0.28 -1.80 -4.78
CA LEU A 64 0.92 -2.86 -5.53
C LEU A 64 -0.15 -3.64 -6.31
N THR A 65 0.00 -3.68 -7.63
CA THR A 65 -0.93 -4.34 -8.56
C THR A 65 -0.18 -5.19 -9.57
N ALA A 66 -0.77 -6.30 -9.99
CA ALA A 66 -0.24 -7.14 -11.06
C ALA A 66 -0.89 -6.76 -12.40
N TYR A 67 -0.06 -6.58 -13.43
CA TYR A 67 -0.53 -6.42 -14.82
C TYR A 67 -0.98 -7.77 -15.39
N GLU A 68 -1.63 -7.75 -16.55
CA GLU A 68 -2.14 -8.96 -17.22
C GLU A 68 -1.04 -9.98 -17.56
N ASN A 69 0.21 -9.53 -17.66
CA ASN A 69 1.39 -10.38 -17.85
C ASN A 69 1.94 -10.99 -16.55
N GLY A 70 1.26 -10.80 -15.41
CA GLY A 70 1.68 -11.28 -14.09
C GLY A 70 2.81 -10.47 -13.43
N GLN A 71 3.21 -9.34 -14.03
CA GLN A 71 4.25 -8.49 -13.44
C GLN A 71 3.64 -7.50 -12.44
N TRP A 72 4.20 -7.50 -11.23
CA TRP A 72 3.85 -6.55 -10.19
C TRP A 72 4.46 -5.17 -10.44
N GLN A 73 3.67 -4.12 -10.21
CA GLN A 73 4.09 -2.72 -10.31
C GLN A 73 3.46 -1.89 -9.20
N TRP A 74 4.19 -0.86 -8.77
CA TRP A 74 3.71 0.13 -7.82
C TRP A 74 3.05 1.31 -8.52
N VAL A 75 2.00 1.85 -7.90
CA VAL A 75 1.23 3.00 -8.41
C VAL A 75 2.07 4.28 -8.57
N ASP A 76 3.21 4.39 -7.91
CA ASP A 76 4.15 5.52 -7.99
C ASP A 76 5.28 5.30 -9.01
N GLN A 77 5.23 4.21 -9.79
CA GLN A 77 6.27 3.79 -10.73
C GLN A 77 7.60 3.37 -10.08
N THR A 78 7.66 3.21 -8.76
CA THR A 78 8.82 2.65 -8.08
C THR A 78 9.08 1.24 -8.60
N PRO A 79 10.31 0.91 -9.04
CA PRO A 79 10.61 -0.43 -9.54
C PRO A 79 10.31 -1.49 -8.46
N TYR A 80 9.52 -2.50 -8.81
CA TYR A 80 9.16 -3.60 -7.89
C TYR A 80 10.37 -4.21 -7.18
N LYS A 81 11.48 -4.41 -7.90
CA LYS A 81 12.74 -4.95 -7.35
C LYS A 81 13.43 -4.06 -6.31
N LYS A 82 13.09 -2.76 -6.26
CA LYS A 82 13.64 -1.80 -5.29
C LYS A 82 12.75 -1.64 -4.05
N ALA A 83 11.46 -1.91 -4.20
CA ALA A 83 10.50 -1.87 -3.11
C ALA A 83 10.49 -3.20 -2.35
N ALA A 84 10.32 -3.14 -1.03
CA ALA A 84 10.42 -4.31 -0.21
C ALA A 84 9.02 -4.92 -0.02
N THR A 85 8.83 -6.11 -0.59
CA THR A 85 7.58 -6.85 -0.47
C THR A 85 7.70 -7.91 0.62
N PHE A 86 7.20 -7.60 1.81
CA PHE A 86 7.20 -8.48 2.97
C PHE A 86 5.99 -9.39 2.94
N TRP A 87 5.96 -10.26 1.93
CA TRP A 87 4.89 -11.23 1.75
C TRP A 87 4.81 -12.17 2.96
N LYS A 88 3.58 -12.55 3.33
CA LYS A 88 3.39 -13.66 4.28
C LYS A 88 3.92 -14.96 3.65
N PRO A 89 4.35 -15.95 4.44
CA PRO A 89 4.75 -17.25 3.89
C PRO A 89 3.65 -17.83 2.98
N GLY A 90 4.00 -18.14 1.74
CA GLY A 90 3.05 -18.61 0.72
C GLY A 90 2.42 -17.52 -0.13
N GLU A 91 2.72 -16.23 0.11
CA GLU A 91 2.31 -15.11 -0.74
C GLU A 91 3.48 -14.58 -1.62
N PRO A 92 3.20 -14.00 -2.80
CA PRO A 92 1.89 -14.01 -3.47
C PRO A 92 1.60 -15.43 -3.98
N ASN A 93 0.51 -16.05 -3.51
CA ASN A 93 0.02 -17.25 -4.18
C ASN A 93 -0.71 -16.76 -5.42
N LEU A 94 -0.06 -16.89 -6.58
CA LEU A 94 -0.62 -16.51 -7.87
C LEU A 94 -1.77 -17.46 -8.27
N LEU A 95 -2.72 -17.71 -7.37
CA LEU A 95 -3.97 -18.44 -7.59
C LEU A 95 -4.92 -17.56 -8.41
N PHE A 96 -4.49 -17.22 -9.62
CA PHE A 96 -5.25 -16.79 -10.80
C PHE A 96 -6.26 -15.63 -10.71
N ALA A 97 -6.46 -14.98 -9.57
CA ALA A 97 -7.43 -13.89 -9.43
C ALA A 97 -6.93 -12.63 -8.70
N GLU A 98 -5.83 -12.71 -7.94
CA GLU A 98 -5.37 -11.56 -7.15
C GLU A 98 -4.48 -10.62 -7.97
N LYS A 99 -5.11 -9.63 -8.61
CA LYS A 99 -4.40 -8.53 -9.29
C LYS A 99 -3.99 -7.40 -8.34
N CYS A 100 -4.38 -7.45 -7.07
CA CYS A 100 -4.21 -6.38 -6.09
C CYS A 100 -3.59 -6.93 -4.81
N ALA A 101 -2.73 -6.17 -4.14
CA ALA A 101 -2.14 -6.58 -2.86
C ALA A 101 -2.76 -5.84 -1.67
N ALA A 102 -2.76 -6.50 -0.52
CA ALA A 102 -3.13 -5.92 0.76
C ALA A 102 -2.18 -6.41 1.87
N ILE A 103 -2.07 -5.64 2.94
CA ILE A 103 -1.32 -5.97 4.15
C ILE A 103 -2.24 -6.31 5.31
#